data_AF-A0A832W207-F1
#
_entry.id   AF-A0A832W207-F1
#
_cell.length_a   1.000
_cell.length_b   1.000
_cell.length_c   1.000
_cell.angle_alpha   90.00
_cell.angle_beta   90.00
_cell.angle_gamma   90.00
#
_symmetry.space_group_name_H-M   'P 1'
#
loop_
_entity.id
_entity.type
_entity.pdbx_description
1 polymer ?
#
loop_
_entity_poly.entity_id
_entity_poly.type
_entity_poly.pdbx_seq_one_letter_code
_entity_poly.pdbx_strand_id
1 'polypeptide(L)'
;NTYIYPPEPSMRLIGDMIEYCAEKVPSWYPVSISGYHMREAGCTATQEVAFTLANAIAYIQTCIDKGLKIDDFAPRLSFFFCCTIEFFEEVAKFRVARKVYAKIMKERFGAKNPRSLQLKFHTQTSGESLTAQQPNNNIVRVAIQTMAAVAGGTQSLHTNSRDEALALPTEESAKIALRTQQIVAHESGITKTADPLAGSYYLEEL
;
A
#
# COMPACT_ATOMS: atom_id res chain seq x y z
N ASN A 1 -16.42 3.31 7.60
CA ASN A 1 -17.56 3.24 8.56
C ASN A 1 -17.13 3.26 10.03
N THR A 2 -16.04 3.96 10.38
CA THR A 2 -15.48 4.00 11.75
C THR A 2 -15.11 5.42 12.18
N TYR A 3 -15.68 6.43 11.51
CA TYR A 3 -15.46 7.83 11.87
C TYR A 3 -16.26 8.20 13.12
N ILE A 4 -15.77 9.21 13.87
CA ILE A 4 -16.42 9.72 15.08
C ILE A 4 -16.93 11.14 14.84
N TYR A 5 -16.03 12.02 14.38
CA TYR A 5 -16.34 13.43 14.15
C TYR A 5 -16.61 13.69 12.66
N PRO A 6 -17.24 14.83 12.32
CA PRO A 6 -17.35 15.28 10.93
C PRO A 6 -15.98 15.41 10.22
N PRO A 7 -15.95 15.52 8.88
CA PRO A 7 -14.70 15.55 8.12
C PRO A 7 -13.73 16.67 8.53
N GLU A 8 -14.19 17.91 8.67
CA GLU A 8 -13.33 19.06 9.01
C GLU A 8 -12.56 18.89 10.33
N PRO A 9 -13.20 18.62 11.50
CA PRO A 9 -12.47 18.41 12.74
C PRO A 9 -11.61 17.14 12.70
N SER A 10 -11.99 16.11 11.95
CA SER A 10 -11.17 14.91 11.77
C SER A 10 -9.89 15.21 10.99
N MET A 11 -9.96 16.02 9.92
CA MET A 11 -8.79 16.46 9.15
C MET A 11 -7.84 17.30 10.00
N ARG A 12 -8.38 18.18 10.85
CA ARG A 12 -7.58 18.95 11.83
C ARG A 12 -6.75 18.02 12.73
N LEU A 13 -7.36 16.97 13.28
CA LEU A 13 -6.65 16.00 14.13
C LEU A 13 -5.53 15.27 13.39
N ILE A 14 -5.73 14.93 12.12
CA ILE A 14 -4.67 14.33 11.29
C ILE A 14 -3.52 15.32 11.08
N GLY A 15 -3.81 16.58 10.77
CA GLY A 15 -2.81 17.62 10.63
C GLY A 15 -2.00 17.85 11.91
N ASP A 16 -2.67 17.96 13.05
CA ASP A 16 -2.05 18.10 14.37
C ASP A 16 -1.15 16.91 14.71
N MET A 17 -1.59 15.68 14.39
CA MET A 17 -0.80 14.47 14.63
C MET A 17 0.46 14.42 13.75
N ILE A 18 0.34 14.76 12.46
CA ILE A 18 1.50 14.78 11.55
C ILE A 18 2.52 15.83 12.00
N GLU A 19 2.06 17.03 12.38
CA GLU A 19 2.89 18.09 12.95
C GLU A 19 3.63 17.63 14.21
N TYR A 20 2.90 17.08 15.18
CA TYR A 20 3.49 16.55 16.40
C TYR A 20 4.55 15.48 16.12
N CYS A 21 4.27 14.53 15.22
CA CYS A 21 5.25 13.51 14.85
C CYS A 21 6.46 14.09 14.14
N ALA A 22 6.29 15.06 13.24
CA ALA A 22 7.40 15.70 12.55
C ALA A 22 8.35 16.41 13.52
N GLU A 23 7.81 17.06 14.57
CA GLU A 23 8.63 17.82 15.53
C GLU A 23 9.17 16.99 16.69
N LYS A 24 8.35 16.10 17.26
CA LYS A 24 8.64 15.44 18.54
C LYS A 24 9.03 13.99 18.40
N VAL A 25 8.59 13.33 17.33
CA VAL A 25 8.85 11.89 17.11
C VAL A 25 9.25 11.63 15.64
N PRO A 26 10.32 12.27 15.12
CA PRO A 26 10.61 12.37 13.68
C PRO A 26 10.94 11.04 12.99
N SER A 27 11.04 9.94 13.74
CA SER A 27 11.20 8.58 13.21
C SER A 27 9.88 7.83 13.04
N TRP A 28 8.78 8.37 13.56
CA TRP A 28 7.45 7.78 13.47
C TRP A 28 6.82 7.99 12.09
N TYR A 29 6.00 7.03 11.65
CA TYR A 29 5.16 7.15 10.46
C TYR A 29 3.73 7.50 10.91
N PRO A 30 3.33 8.79 10.89
CA PRO A 30 2.08 9.24 11.50
C PRO A 30 0.84 8.73 10.79
N VAL A 31 0.92 8.46 9.49
CA VAL A 31 -0.23 8.03 8.69
C VAL A 31 0.17 7.00 7.64
N SER A 32 -0.67 5.98 7.50
CA SER A 32 -0.66 5.04 6.38
C SER A 32 -1.87 5.34 5.49
N ILE A 33 -1.62 6.01 4.37
CA ILE A 33 -2.65 6.47 3.44
C ILE A 33 -3.14 5.27 2.63
N SER A 34 -4.35 4.82 2.93
CA SER A 34 -4.77 3.46 2.62
C SER A 34 -5.74 3.37 1.45
N GLY A 35 -5.37 2.59 0.44
CA GLY A 35 -6.23 2.09 -0.64
C GLY A 35 -6.85 0.72 -0.37
N TYR A 36 -6.20 -0.10 0.46
CA TYR A 36 -6.63 -1.48 0.76
C TYR A 36 -8.14 -1.61 1.02
N HIS A 37 -8.65 -0.84 1.98
CA HIS A 37 -10.06 -0.90 2.38
C HIS A 37 -11.03 -0.50 1.26
N MET A 38 -10.62 0.40 0.35
CA MET A 38 -11.44 0.80 -0.79
C MET A 38 -11.49 -0.32 -1.84
N ARG A 39 -10.37 -1.01 -2.06
CA ARG A 39 -10.29 -2.17 -2.97
C ARG A 39 -11.11 -3.34 -2.47
N GLU A 40 -11.01 -3.65 -1.18
CA GLU A 40 -11.86 -4.66 -0.52
C GLU A 40 -13.35 -4.29 -0.52
N ALA A 41 -13.69 -3.00 -0.59
CA ALA A 41 -15.06 -2.53 -0.75
C ALA A 41 -15.56 -2.57 -2.22
N GLY A 42 -14.75 -3.06 -3.15
CA GLY A 42 -15.13 -3.30 -4.54
C GLY A 42 -14.64 -2.26 -5.56
N CYS A 43 -13.67 -1.39 -5.21
CA CYS A 43 -13.15 -0.44 -6.18
C CYS A 43 -12.17 -1.11 -7.19
N THR A 44 -12.06 -0.54 -8.39
CA THR A 44 -11.07 -1.00 -9.39
C THR A 44 -9.64 -0.60 -9.00
N ALA A 45 -8.60 -1.20 -9.60
CA ALA A 45 -7.20 -0.83 -9.32
C ALA A 45 -6.95 0.66 -9.60
N THR A 46 -7.54 1.19 -10.67
CA THR A 46 -7.49 2.62 -11.02
C THR A 46 -8.13 3.48 -9.94
N GLN A 47 -9.32 3.09 -9.45
CA GLN A 47 -10.00 3.81 -8.37
C GLN A 47 -9.22 3.75 -7.06
N GLU A 48 -8.64 2.60 -6.72
CA GLU A 48 -7.79 2.45 -5.53
C GLU A 48 -6.66 3.46 -5.55
N VAL A 49 -5.89 3.54 -6.64
CA VAL A 49 -4.77 4.49 -6.76
C VAL A 49 -5.29 5.94 -6.77
N ALA A 50 -6.30 6.24 -7.58
CA ALA A 50 -6.82 7.60 -7.72
C ALA A 50 -7.34 8.14 -6.38
N PHE A 51 -8.18 7.38 -5.67
CA PHE A 51 -8.75 7.82 -4.40
C PHE A 51 -7.69 7.89 -3.29
N THR A 52 -6.74 6.95 -3.27
CA THR A 52 -5.65 6.98 -2.28
C THR A 52 -4.75 8.20 -2.47
N LEU A 53 -4.39 8.52 -3.71
CA LEU A 53 -3.58 9.71 -3.99
C LEU A 53 -4.37 11.02 -3.82
N ALA A 54 -5.68 11.02 -4.06
CA ALA A 54 -6.54 12.16 -3.71
C ALA A 54 -6.58 12.40 -2.20
N ASN A 55 -6.69 11.35 -1.39
CA ASN A 55 -6.58 11.44 0.07
C ASN A 55 -5.20 11.94 0.50
N ALA A 56 -4.13 11.47 -0.14
CA ALA A 56 -2.77 11.95 0.12
C ALA A 56 -2.66 13.46 -0.14
N ILE A 57 -3.18 13.93 -1.27
CA ILE A 57 -3.23 15.36 -1.59
C ILE A 57 -3.96 16.14 -0.50
N ALA A 58 -5.11 15.66 -0.03
CA ALA A 58 -5.88 16.34 1.01
C ALA A 58 -5.13 16.42 2.35
N TYR A 59 -4.48 15.33 2.78
CA TYR A 59 -3.67 15.32 4.00
C TYR A 59 -2.45 16.25 3.89
N ILE A 60 -1.74 16.19 2.77
CA ILE A 60 -0.57 17.04 2.51
C ILE A 60 -0.97 18.51 2.49
N GLN A 61 -2.08 18.86 1.82
CA GLN A 61 -2.60 20.21 1.80
C GLN A 61 -2.97 20.69 3.21
N THR A 62 -3.59 19.84 4.03
CA THR A 62 -3.92 20.16 5.43
C THR A 62 -2.67 20.53 6.24
N CYS A 63 -1.56 19.80 6.05
CA CYS A 63 -0.28 20.13 6.70
C CYS A 63 0.32 21.44 6.17
N ILE A 64 0.27 21.68 4.86
CA ILE A 64 0.77 22.92 4.24
C ILE A 64 -0.03 24.13 4.72
N ASP A 65 -1.36 24.02 4.81
CA ASP A 65 -2.25 25.09 5.27
C ASP A 65 -2.00 25.45 6.74
N LYS A 66 -1.46 24.50 7.53
CA LYS A 66 -0.96 24.73 8.90
C LYS A 66 0.44 25.37 8.94
N GLY A 67 1.11 25.52 7.81
CA GLY A 67 2.44 26.14 7.69
C GLY A 67 3.62 25.17 7.72
N LEU A 68 3.38 23.85 7.69
CA LEU A 68 4.46 22.86 7.63
C LEU A 68 5.12 22.89 6.23
N LYS A 69 6.44 22.78 6.19
CA LYS A 69 7.15 22.63 4.91
C LYS A 69 7.03 21.18 4.45
N ILE A 70 6.77 21.00 3.16
CA ILE A 70 6.54 19.67 2.56
C ILE A 70 7.61 18.64 2.93
N ASP A 71 8.89 19.04 2.89
CA ASP A 71 10.02 18.15 3.10
C ASP A 71 10.29 17.82 4.59
N ASP A 72 9.61 18.50 5.52
CA ASP A 72 9.74 18.23 6.96
C ASP A 72 8.91 17.00 7.38
N PHE A 73 7.81 16.70 6.68
CA PHE A 73 6.91 15.59 7.03
C PHE A 73 6.71 14.55 5.92
N ALA A 74 6.76 14.93 4.64
CA ALA A 74 6.51 14.01 3.53
C ALA A 74 7.40 12.75 3.53
N PRO A 75 8.69 12.79 3.92
CA PRO A 75 9.52 11.58 4.03
C PRO A 75 8.99 10.53 5.01
N ARG A 76 8.01 10.87 5.86
CA ARG A 76 7.37 9.97 6.83
C ARG A 76 5.95 9.57 6.47
N LEU A 77 5.46 9.94 5.29
CA LEU A 77 4.23 9.37 4.77
C LEU A 77 4.49 7.93 4.30
N SER A 78 3.52 7.06 4.57
CA SER A 78 3.45 5.73 4.00
C SER A 78 2.06 5.45 3.45
N PHE A 79 1.96 4.39 2.67
CA PHE A 79 0.76 3.99 1.97
C PHE A 79 0.42 2.53 2.29
N PHE A 80 -0.81 2.13 2.00
CA PHE A 80 -1.25 0.76 2.20
C PHE A 80 -2.21 0.35 1.08
N PHE A 81 -1.82 -0.65 0.29
CA PHE A 81 -2.61 -1.14 -0.84
C PHE A 81 -3.01 -2.60 -0.69
N CYS A 82 -4.08 -2.97 -1.38
CA CYS A 82 -4.48 -4.35 -1.60
C CYS A 82 -3.71 -4.97 -2.76
N CYS A 83 -3.53 -6.28 -2.77
CA CYS A 83 -3.05 -7.04 -3.93
C CYS A 83 -4.06 -8.14 -4.24
N THR A 84 -4.80 -7.96 -5.34
CA THR A 84 -5.79 -8.94 -5.82
C THR A 84 -5.14 -10.00 -6.72
N ILE A 85 -5.94 -10.95 -7.20
CA ILE A 85 -5.44 -12.11 -7.97
C ILE A 85 -4.91 -11.73 -9.37
N GLU A 86 -5.30 -10.57 -9.90
CA GLU A 86 -4.89 -10.09 -11.23
C GLU A 86 -3.43 -9.64 -11.23
N PHE A 87 -2.52 -10.61 -11.39
CA PHE A 87 -1.08 -10.46 -11.19
C PHE A 87 -0.47 -9.24 -11.89
N PHE A 88 -0.70 -9.08 -13.21
CA PHE A 88 -0.08 -8.00 -13.98
C PHE A 88 -0.71 -6.63 -13.68
N GLU A 89 -2.02 -6.56 -13.48
CA GLU A 89 -2.71 -5.32 -13.09
C GLU A 89 -2.14 -4.80 -11.76
N GLU A 90 -1.96 -5.68 -10.78
CA GLU A 90 -1.45 -5.29 -9.46
C GLU A 90 0.02 -4.83 -9.53
N VAL A 91 0.87 -5.52 -10.28
CA VAL A 91 2.26 -5.07 -10.53
C VAL A 91 2.27 -3.69 -11.20
N ALA A 92 1.50 -3.49 -12.27
CA ALA A 92 1.41 -2.22 -12.98
C ALA A 92 0.89 -1.10 -12.05
N LYS A 93 -0.17 -1.38 -11.29
CA LYS A 93 -0.76 -0.47 -10.30
C LYS A 93 0.27 0.06 -9.32
N PHE A 94 1.10 -0.81 -8.73
CA PHE A 94 2.13 -0.38 -7.77
C PHE A 94 3.20 0.51 -8.43
N ARG A 95 3.61 0.19 -9.67
CA ARG A 95 4.58 0.99 -10.44
C ARG A 95 4.01 2.37 -10.79
N VAL A 96 2.77 2.41 -11.27
CA VAL A 96 2.06 3.65 -11.62
C VAL A 96 1.82 4.51 -10.39
N ALA A 97 1.41 3.93 -9.26
CA ALA A 97 1.19 4.67 -8.01
C ALA A 97 2.45 5.45 -7.58
N ARG A 98 3.64 4.83 -7.65
CA ARG A 98 4.91 5.51 -7.37
C ARG A 98 5.18 6.66 -8.34
N LYS A 99 4.99 6.44 -9.64
CA LYS A 99 5.23 7.44 -10.69
C LYS A 99 4.32 8.65 -10.53
N VAL A 100 3.02 8.42 -10.31
CA VAL A 100 2.02 9.48 -10.16
C VAL A 100 2.26 10.26 -8.86
N TYR A 101 2.52 9.58 -7.75
CA TYR A 101 2.85 10.24 -6.49
C TYR A 101 4.09 11.13 -6.60
N ALA A 102 5.19 10.61 -7.15
CA ALA A 102 6.42 11.39 -7.34
C ALA A 102 6.17 12.65 -8.19
N LYS A 103 5.35 12.53 -9.24
CA LYS A 103 4.93 13.67 -10.07
C LYS A 103 4.13 14.70 -9.26
N ILE A 104 3.12 14.26 -8.50
CA ILE A 104 2.31 15.15 -7.64
C ILE A 104 3.21 15.90 -6.65
N MET A 105 4.09 15.18 -5.94
CA MET A 105 4.98 15.78 -4.95
C MET A 105 5.92 16.83 -5.55
N LYS A 106 6.47 16.56 -6.73
CA LYS A 106 7.39 17.46 -7.44
C LYS A 106 6.67 18.67 -8.04
N GLU A 107 5.58 18.45 -8.76
CA GLU A 107 4.93 19.48 -9.57
C GLU A 107 3.92 20.31 -8.78
N ARG A 108 3.10 19.68 -7.93
CA ARG A 108 2.07 20.37 -7.16
C ARG A 108 2.60 20.95 -5.86
N PHE A 109 3.39 20.17 -5.11
CA PHE A 109 3.85 20.54 -3.77
C PHE A 109 5.30 21.04 -3.74
N GLY A 110 6.01 21.00 -4.88
CA GLY A 110 7.35 21.57 -5.00
C GLY A 110 8.43 20.87 -4.16
N ALA A 111 8.20 19.63 -3.71
CA ALA A 111 9.12 18.90 -2.85
C ALA A 111 10.51 18.77 -3.49
N LYS A 112 11.56 19.05 -2.70
CA LYS A 112 12.96 19.05 -3.16
C LYS A 112 13.72 17.85 -2.64
N ASN A 113 13.34 17.34 -1.47
CA ASN A 113 13.97 16.15 -0.90
C ASN A 113 13.56 14.91 -1.72
N PRO A 114 14.53 14.14 -2.27
CA PRO A 114 14.21 12.90 -3.00
C PRO A 114 13.39 11.90 -2.17
N ARG A 115 13.54 11.90 -0.84
CA ARG A 115 12.77 11.02 0.06
C ARG A 115 11.29 11.40 0.12
N SER A 116 10.94 12.66 -0.09
CA SER A 116 9.54 13.12 -0.15
C SER A 116 8.83 12.61 -1.39
N LEU A 117 9.57 12.31 -2.46
CA LEU A 117 9.04 11.78 -3.73
C LEU A 117 8.79 10.27 -3.68
N GLN A 118 9.29 9.58 -2.65
CA GLN A 118 9.18 8.13 -2.53
C GLN A 118 7.82 7.73 -1.96
N LEU A 119 7.03 7.01 -2.75
CA LEU A 119 5.87 6.30 -2.24
C LEU A 119 6.33 4.98 -1.63
N LYS A 120 6.31 4.89 -0.29
CA LYS A 120 6.59 3.66 0.46
C LYS A 120 5.28 3.04 0.91
N PHE A 121 5.09 1.76 0.66
CA PHE A 121 3.81 1.12 0.93
C PHE A 121 3.93 -0.25 1.58
N HIS A 122 2.97 -0.50 2.47
CA HIS A 122 2.57 -1.83 2.88
C HIS A 122 1.61 -2.41 1.84
N THR A 123 1.64 -3.72 1.68
CA THR A 123 0.66 -4.45 0.88
C THR A 123 0.02 -5.54 1.72
N GLN A 124 -1.27 -5.76 1.54
CA GLN A 124 -1.95 -6.94 2.04
C GLN A 124 -2.63 -7.66 0.88
N THR A 125 -2.53 -8.98 0.85
CA THR A 125 -3.26 -9.82 -0.10
C THR A 125 -4.77 -9.64 0.07
N SER A 126 -5.56 -9.76 -0.99
CA SER A 126 -7.01 -9.48 -0.92
C SER A 126 -7.75 -10.50 -0.06
N GLY A 127 -8.50 -10.01 0.93
CA GLY A 127 -9.39 -10.83 1.75
C GLY A 127 -10.66 -11.22 0.98
N GLU A 128 -11.19 -10.29 0.19
CA GLU A 128 -12.34 -10.50 -0.72
C GLU A 128 -12.14 -11.70 -1.64
N SER A 129 -10.91 -11.91 -2.13
CA SER A 129 -10.60 -13.03 -3.05
C SER A 129 -10.62 -14.43 -2.41
N LEU A 130 -10.73 -14.54 -1.09
CA LEU A 130 -10.66 -15.81 -0.37
C LEU A 130 -12.01 -16.52 -0.39
N THR A 131 -11.99 -17.84 -0.65
CA THR A 131 -13.21 -18.66 -0.66
C THR A 131 -13.35 -19.46 0.62
N ALA A 132 -14.56 -19.48 1.20
CA ALA A 132 -14.90 -20.36 2.32
C ALA A 132 -14.89 -21.84 1.90
N GLN A 133 -15.33 -22.11 0.68
CA GLN A 133 -15.31 -23.43 0.08
C GLN A 133 -13.91 -23.74 -0.44
N GLN A 134 -13.46 -24.96 -0.20
CA GLN A 134 -12.11 -25.42 -0.59
C GLN A 134 -11.02 -24.43 -0.14
N PRO A 135 -10.92 -24.12 1.17
CA PRO A 135 -10.06 -23.06 1.69
C PRO A 135 -8.56 -23.30 1.39
N ASN A 136 -8.15 -24.53 1.12
CA ASN A 136 -6.77 -24.82 0.69
C ASN A 136 -6.40 -24.15 -0.64
N ASN A 137 -7.36 -23.86 -1.51
CA ASN A 137 -7.12 -23.12 -2.76
C ASN A 137 -6.67 -21.67 -2.46
N ASN A 138 -7.02 -21.12 -1.29
CA ASN A 138 -6.57 -19.80 -0.86
C ASN A 138 -5.05 -19.74 -0.67
N ILE A 139 -4.39 -20.86 -0.35
CA ILE A 139 -2.92 -20.92 -0.27
C ILE A 139 -2.30 -20.54 -1.63
N VAL A 140 -2.86 -21.07 -2.73
CA VAL A 140 -2.40 -20.77 -4.08
C VAL A 140 -2.73 -19.35 -4.49
N ARG A 141 -3.95 -18.87 -4.17
CA ARG A 141 -4.35 -17.47 -4.45
C ARG A 141 -3.42 -16.48 -3.77
N VAL A 142 -3.19 -16.67 -2.47
CA VAL A 142 -2.31 -15.82 -1.67
C VAL A 142 -0.87 -15.92 -2.18
N ALA A 143 -0.40 -17.08 -2.64
CA ALA A 143 0.94 -17.20 -3.22
C ALA A 143 1.11 -16.36 -4.51
N ILE A 144 0.11 -16.33 -5.40
CA ILE A 144 0.12 -15.48 -6.61
C ILE A 144 0.13 -14.00 -6.22
N GLN A 145 -0.74 -13.61 -5.29
CA GLN A 145 -0.83 -12.23 -4.79
C GLN A 145 0.47 -11.78 -4.08
N THR A 146 1.10 -12.69 -3.34
CA THR A 146 2.41 -12.48 -2.70
C THR A 146 3.47 -12.17 -3.76
N MET A 147 3.52 -12.98 -4.82
CA MET A 147 4.47 -12.80 -5.91
C MET A 147 4.24 -11.47 -6.64
N ALA A 148 2.99 -11.09 -6.89
CA ALA A 148 2.64 -9.80 -7.50
C ALA A 148 3.06 -8.61 -6.61
N ALA A 149 2.82 -8.68 -5.30
CA ALA A 149 3.22 -7.64 -4.36
C ALA A 149 4.76 -7.46 -4.29
N VAL A 150 5.50 -8.58 -4.32
CA VAL A 150 6.98 -8.57 -4.33
C VAL A 150 7.51 -8.04 -5.66
N ALA A 151 6.99 -8.53 -6.80
CA ALA A 151 7.35 -8.02 -8.12
C ALA A 151 7.03 -6.53 -8.28
N GLY A 152 5.93 -6.09 -7.67
CA GLY A 152 5.50 -4.69 -7.61
C GLY A 152 6.34 -3.81 -6.68
N GLY A 153 7.28 -4.35 -5.90
CA GLY A 153 8.22 -3.60 -5.08
C GLY A 153 7.65 -3.05 -3.76
N THR A 154 6.81 -3.84 -3.07
CA THR A 154 6.29 -3.49 -1.72
C THR A 154 7.41 -3.39 -0.67
N GLN A 155 7.25 -2.54 0.35
CA GLN A 155 8.21 -2.39 1.46
C GLN A 155 7.90 -3.34 2.63
N SER A 156 6.62 -3.69 2.80
CA SER A 156 6.19 -4.71 3.77
C SER A 156 4.96 -5.44 3.21
N LEU A 157 4.73 -6.67 3.69
CA LEU A 157 3.69 -7.53 3.13
C LEU A 157 2.96 -8.32 4.23
N HIS A 158 1.64 -8.29 4.17
CA HIS A 158 0.74 -9.17 4.91
C HIS A 158 0.16 -10.19 3.93
N THR A 159 0.32 -11.46 4.25
CA THR A 159 -0.29 -12.58 3.53
C THR A 159 -1.42 -13.14 4.38
N ASN A 160 -2.64 -13.15 3.83
CA ASN A 160 -3.80 -13.68 4.54
C ASN A 160 -3.66 -15.19 4.69
N SER A 161 -4.27 -15.72 5.74
CA SER A 161 -4.33 -17.14 6.00
C SER A 161 -5.48 -17.79 5.24
N ARG A 162 -5.36 -19.10 5.01
CA ARG A 162 -6.28 -19.85 4.14
C ARG A 162 -7.74 -19.87 4.61
N ASP A 163 -7.99 -19.64 5.90
CA ASP A 163 -9.26 -19.76 6.61
C ASP A 163 -9.96 -18.41 6.87
N GLU A 164 -9.36 -17.29 6.46
CA GLU A 164 -9.83 -15.93 6.76
C GLU A 164 -11.11 -15.50 6.03
N ALA A 165 -11.62 -16.32 5.12
CA ALA A 165 -12.92 -16.05 4.48
C ALA A 165 -14.09 -16.03 5.48
N LEU A 166 -14.00 -16.79 6.58
CA LEU A 166 -15.09 -16.90 7.59
C LEU A 166 -14.62 -16.85 9.04
N ALA A 167 -13.33 -17.04 9.31
CA ALA A 167 -12.83 -17.20 10.67
C ALA A 167 -11.53 -16.42 10.90
N LEU A 168 -11.16 -16.29 12.17
CA LEU A 168 -9.80 -15.88 12.51
C LEU A 168 -8.81 -17.00 12.16
N PRO A 169 -7.56 -16.65 11.81
CA PRO A 169 -6.57 -17.65 11.45
C PRO A 169 -6.18 -18.53 12.65
N THR A 170 -5.98 -19.81 12.37
CA THR A 170 -5.31 -20.74 13.28
C THR A 170 -3.80 -20.49 13.28
N GLU A 171 -3.09 -21.01 14.29
CA GLU A 171 -1.61 -20.93 14.29
C GLU A 171 -1.01 -21.63 13.06
N GLU A 172 -1.60 -22.75 12.63
CA GLU A 172 -1.16 -23.47 11.43
C GLU A 172 -1.37 -22.64 10.17
N SER A 173 -2.54 -22.02 9.99
CA SER A 173 -2.83 -21.24 8.80
C SER A 173 -1.98 -19.97 8.72
N ALA A 174 -1.77 -19.28 9.86
CA ALA A 174 -0.85 -18.15 9.97
C ALA A 174 0.61 -18.56 9.65
N LYS A 175 1.03 -19.74 10.09
CA LYS A 175 2.36 -20.30 9.79
C LYS A 175 2.54 -20.57 8.30
N ILE A 176 1.51 -21.08 7.62
CA ILE A 176 1.51 -21.25 6.15
C ILE A 176 1.63 -19.89 5.48
N ALA A 177 0.85 -18.89 5.89
CA ALA A 177 0.91 -17.55 5.32
C ALA A 177 2.31 -16.92 5.43
N LEU A 178 2.98 -17.09 6.58
CA LEU A 178 4.38 -16.68 6.77
C LEU A 178 5.34 -17.47 5.87
N ARG A 179 5.18 -18.80 5.77
CA ARG A 179 6.02 -19.65 4.91
C ARG A 179 5.87 -19.30 3.44
N THR A 180 4.69 -18.89 2.97
CA THR A 180 4.49 -18.38 1.61
C THR A 180 5.42 -17.20 1.33
N GLN A 181 5.53 -16.22 2.22
CA GLN A 181 6.47 -15.10 2.05
C GLN A 181 7.93 -15.57 2.03
N GLN A 182 8.30 -16.51 2.93
CA GLN A 182 9.67 -17.00 3.03
C GLN A 182 10.12 -17.79 1.81
N ILE A 183 9.26 -18.64 1.25
CA ILE A 183 9.53 -19.37 0.01
C ILE A 183 9.70 -18.39 -1.16
N VAL A 184 8.81 -17.41 -1.29
CA VAL A 184 8.94 -16.36 -2.31
C VAL A 184 10.25 -15.58 -2.13
N ALA A 185 10.60 -15.19 -0.91
CA ALA A 185 11.79 -14.39 -0.64
C ALA A 185 13.11 -15.15 -0.83
N HIS A 186 13.17 -16.42 -0.43
CA HIS A 186 14.43 -17.16 -0.28
C HIS A 186 14.64 -18.26 -1.33
N GLU A 187 13.57 -18.76 -1.97
CA GLU A 187 13.66 -19.91 -2.88
C GLU A 187 13.32 -19.54 -4.33
N SER A 188 12.37 -18.63 -4.57
CA SER A 188 11.89 -18.32 -5.92
C SER A 188 12.89 -17.60 -6.83
N GLY A 189 13.90 -16.94 -6.25
CA GLY A 189 14.86 -16.11 -6.96
C GLY A 189 14.35 -14.72 -7.39
N ILE A 190 13.09 -14.36 -7.11
CA ILE A 190 12.53 -13.05 -7.49
C ILE A 190 13.30 -11.87 -6.88
N THR A 191 13.95 -12.07 -5.73
CA THR A 191 14.72 -11.06 -5.01
C THR A 191 16.12 -10.83 -5.59
N LYS A 192 16.54 -11.59 -6.61
CA LYS A 192 17.90 -11.50 -7.19
C LYS A 192 18.13 -10.26 -8.06
N THR A 193 17.07 -9.58 -8.50
CA THR A 193 17.17 -8.33 -9.25
C THR A 193 16.06 -7.36 -8.84
N ALA A 194 16.35 -6.07 -8.90
CA ALA A 194 15.33 -5.04 -8.74
C ALA A 194 14.44 -4.97 -10.00
N ASP A 195 13.14 -4.77 -9.79
CA ASP A 195 12.11 -4.64 -10.85
C ASP A 195 12.28 -5.67 -11.99
N PRO A 196 12.19 -6.99 -11.71
CA PRO A 196 12.48 -8.05 -12.68
C PRO A 196 11.59 -8.03 -13.93
N LEU A 197 10.48 -7.29 -13.88
CA LEU A 197 9.50 -7.19 -14.97
C LEU A 197 9.66 -5.91 -15.81
N ALA A 198 10.65 -5.07 -15.48
CA ALA A 198 10.97 -3.87 -16.25
C ALA A 198 11.30 -4.21 -17.72
N GLY A 199 10.76 -3.43 -18.64
CA GLY A 199 10.95 -3.61 -20.08
C GLY A 199 10.02 -4.64 -20.72
N SER A 200 9.16 -5.33 -19.96
CA SER A 200 8.08 -6.14 -20.52
C SER A 200 7.09 -5.25 -21.27
N TYR A 201 6.95 -5.44 -22.59
CA TYR A 201 6.07 -4.60 -23.42
C TYR A 201 4.66 -4.49 -22.86
N TYR A 202 4.08 -5.61 -22.45
CA TYR A 202 2.74 -5.64 -21.87
C TYR A 202 2.63 -4.83 -20.57
N LEU A 203 3.59 -4.98 -19.65
CA LEU A 203 3.57 -4.26 -18.37
C LEU A 203 3.97 -2.79 -18.46
N GLU A 204 4.74 -2.40 -19.49
CA GLU A 204 5.06 -0.99 -19.73
C GLU A 204 3.92 -0.24 -20.44
N GLU A 205 3.06 -0.96 -21.18
CA GLU A 205 1.86 -0.41 -21.82
C GLU A 205 0.68 -0.32 -20.85
N LEU A 206 0.53 -1.28 -19.93
CA LEU A 206 -0.54 -1.37 -18.93
C LEU A 206 -0.44 -0.29 -17.84
#